data_AF-A0A4Q3YEZ0-F1
#
_entry.id   AF-A0A4Q3YEZ0-F1
#
_cell.length_a   1.000
_cell.length_b   1.000
_cell.length_c   1.000
_cell.angle_alpha   90.00
_cell.angle_beta   90.00
_cell.angle_gamma   90.00
#
_symmetry.space_group_name_H-M   'P 1'
#
loop_
_entity.id
_entity.type
_entity.pdbx_description
1 polymer ?
#
loop_
_entity_poly.entity_id
_entity_poly.type
_entity_poly.pdbx_seq_one_letter_code
_entity_poly.pdbx_strand_id
1 'polypeptide(L)'
;MTASLNLFDTPVVPGLALRDDFLSATEEANLIAHINSDSLSPFKFQQWTGKRLTRSYGWTYDFESGSFGPTQPIPDWLQTVKTRAAQFAGLQPDDLVQALLIRYDPGAGIGWHKDRPVFEHVVGISLCNAAMLRLRRRNA
;
A
#
# COMPACT_ATOMS: atom_id res chain seq x y z
N MET A 1 -30.04 0.89 7.68
CA MET A 1 -29.36 -0.30 8.26
C MET A 1 -28.48 0.20 9.39
N THR A 2 -28.77 -0.23 10.61
CA THR A 2 -28.10 0.21 11.84
C THR A 2 -26.71 -0.38 11.92
N ALA A 3 -25.68 0.47 11.92
CA ALA A 3 -24.32 0.06 12.24
C ALA A 3 -24.29 -0.39 13.71
N SER A 4 -24.05 -1.68 13.93
CA SER A 4 -23.82 -2.22 15.26
C SER A 4 -22.43 -1.78 15.71
N LEU A 5 -22.37 -0.89 16.70
CA LEU A 5 -21.13 -0.51 17.35
C LEU A 5 -20.71 -1.65 18.28
N ASN A 6 -19.63 -2.35 17.94
CA ASN A 6 -19.10 -3.45 18.74
C ASN A 6 -18.22 -2.88 19.87
N LEU A 7 -18.63 -3.13 21.12
CA LEU A 7 -17.98 -2.62 22.33
C LEU A 7 -16.60 -3.28 22.62
N PHE A 8 -16.23 -4.32 21.86
CA PHE A 8 -15.02 -5.12 22.06
C PHE A 8 -14.01 -5.06 20.90
N ASP A 9 -14.16 -4.12 19.96
CA ASP A 9 -13.25 -3.96 18.82
C ASP A 9 -11.91 -3.29 19.22
N THR A 10 -11.27 -3.79 20.28
CA THR A 10 -9.85 -3.47 20.50
C THR A 10 -9.06 -4.22 19.43
N PRO A 11 -8.38 -3.52 18.50
CA PRO A 11 -7.64 -4.21 17.47
C PRO A 11 -6.51 -5.03 18.10
N VAL A 12 -6.41 -6.31 17.70
CA VAL A 12 -5.38 -7.24 18.18
C VAL A 12 -3.96 -6.69 17.97
N VAL A 13 -3.80 -5.80 16.98
CA VAL A 13 -2.58 -5.05 16.73
C VAL A 13 -2.87 -3.56 16.98
N PRO A 14 -2.29 -2.93 18.02
CA PRO A 14 -2.44 -1.50 18.24
C PRO A 14 -2.01 -0.68 17.02
N GLY A 15 -2.84 0.29 16.63
CA GLY A 15 -2.60 1.14 15.46
C GLY A 15 -3.01 0.53 14.12
N LEU A 16 -3.50 -0.72 14.09
CA LEU A 16 -4.09 -1.30 12.89
C LEU A 16 -5.60 -1.01 12.83
N ALA A 17 -6.04 -0.41 11.72
CA ALA A 17 -7.44 -0.29 11.35
C ALA A 17 -7.67 -1.01 10.02
N LEU A 18 -8.82 -1.67 9.88
CA LEU A 18 -9.25 -2.34 8.66
C LEU A 18 -10.65 -1.86 8.28
N ARG A 19 -10.92 -1.80 6.97
CA ARG A 19 -12.24 -1.50 6.41
C ARG A 19 -12.45 -2.35 5.17
N ASP A 20 -13.47 -3.19 5.24
CA ASP A 20 -13.96 -3.94 4.10
C ASP A 20 -14.73 -3.02 3.14
N ASP A 21 -14.88 -3.45 1.88
CA ASP A 21 -15.64 -2.75 0.85
C ASP A 21 -15.23 -1.26 0.69
N PHE A 22 -13.93 -0.96 0.86
CA PHE A 22 -13.39 0.40 0.74
C PHE A 22 -13.57 1.00 -0.67
N LEU A 23 -13.59 0.13 -1.70
CA LEU A 23 -13.79 0.49 -3.10
C LEU A 23 -15.10 -0.14 -3.59
N SER A 24 -15.80 0.58 -4.47
CA SER A 24 -16.81 -0.07 -5.32
C SER A 24 -16.14 -0.96 -6.38
N ALA A 25 -16.88 -1.94 -6.90
CA ALA A 25 -16.38 -2.84 -7.95
C ALA A 25 -15.89 -2.08 -9.20
N THR A 26 -16.53 -0.97 -9.56
CA THR A 26 -16.12 -0.12 -10.68
C THR A 26 -14.80 0.59 -10.41
N GLU A 27 -14.61 1.10 -9.19
CA GLU A 27 -13.36 1.76 -8.80
C GLU A 27 -12.19 0.77 -8.76
N GLU A 28 -12.42 -0.42 -8.20
CA GLU A 28 -11.44 -1.50 -8.21
C GLU A 28 -11.04 -1.87 -9.64
N ALA A 29 -12.00 -2.10 -10.54
CA ALA A 29 -11.72 -2.42 -11.94
C ALA A 29 -10.91 -1.33 -12.66
N ASN A 30 -11.23 -0.05 -12.41
CA ASN A 30 -10.50 1.08 -12.99
C ASN A 30 -9.06 1.18 -12.46
N LEU A 31 -8.86 1.00 -11.15
CA LEU A 31 -7.52 0.98 -10.54
C LEU A 31 -6.68 -0.16 -11.14
N ILE A 32 -7.26 -1.36 -11.26
CA ILE A 32 -6.59 -2.52 -11.87
C ILE A 32 -6.18 -2.22 -13.32
N ALA A 33 -7.07 -1.62 -14.11
CA ALA A 33 -6.77 -1.28 -15.51
C ALA A 33 -5.63 -0.26 -15.63
N HIS A 34 -5.61 0.77 -14.78
CA HIS A 34 -4.51 1.73 -14.71
C HIS A 34 -3.20 1.07 -14.28
N ILE A 35 -3.21 0.24 -13.23
CA ILE A 35 -2.02 -0.48 -12.75
C ILE A 35 -1.47 -1.41 -13.83
N ASN A 36 -2.33 -2.14 -14.55
CA ASN A 36 -1.90 -3.06 -15.61
C ASN A 36 -1.34 -2.35 -16.85
N SER A 37 -1.78 -1.10 -17.10
CA SER A 37 -1.26 -0.26 -18.19
C SER A 37 0.04 0.44 -17.82
N ASP A 38 0.41 0.42 -16.54
CA ASP A 38 1.60 1.07 -16.03
C ASP A 38 2.84 0.16 -16.16
N SER A 39 4.02 0.77 -16.29
CA SER A 39 5.29 0.04 -16.45
C SER A 39 5.84 -0.35 -15.08
N LEU A 40 5.26 -1.38 -14.47
CA LEU A 40 5.81 -2.00 -13.26
C LEU A 40 7.05 -2.83 -13.61
N SER A 41 8.04 -2.82 -12.74
CA SER A 41 9.28 -3.59 -12.90
C SER A 41 9.53 -4.50 -11.70
N PRO A 42 10.26 -5.62 -11.86
CA PRO A 42 10.59 -6.49 -10.72
C PRO A 42 11.23 -5.70 -9.58
N PHE A 43 10.74 -5.93 -8.36
CA PHE A 43 11.30 -5.31 -7.17
C PHE A 43 12.78 -5.67 -7.01
N LYS A 44 13.64 -4.70 -6.76
CA LYS A 44 15.08 -4.92 -6.54
C LYS A 44 15.47 -4.56 -5.11
N PHE A 45 16.33 -5.39 -4.53
CA PHE A 45 16.94 -5.16 -3.22
C PHE A 45 18.40 -5.59 -3.28
N GLN A 46 19.30 -4.62 -3.41
CA GLN A 46 20.72 -4.87 -3.65
C GLN A 46 20.88 -5.86 -4.84
N GLN A 47 21.63 -6.95 -4.69
CA GLN A 47 21.81 -7.98 -5.72
C GLN A 47 20.60 -8.89 -5.97
N TRP A 48 19.50 -8.73 -5.23
CA TRP A 48 18.34 -9.61 -5.29
C TRP A 48 17.20 -9.00 -6.10
N THR A 49 16.65 -9.78 -7.05
CA THR A 49 15.44 -9.43 -7.79
C THR A 49 14.27 -10.27 -7.28
N GLY A 50 13.23 -9.60 -6.78
CA GLY A 50 11.98 -10.20 -6.33
C GLY A 50 11.01 -10.47 -7.49
N LYS A 51 10.09 -11.42 -7.27
CA LYS A 51 9.06 -11.78 -8.26
C LYS A 51 7.89 -10.79 -8.33
N ARG A 52 7.66 -10.01 -7.27
CA ARG A 52 6.64 -8.96 -7.29
C ARG A 52 7.10 -7.82 -8.19
N LEU A 53 6.18 -7.23 -8.92
CA LEU A 53 6.45 -6.03 -9.71
C LEU A 53 6.01 -4.80 -8.93
N THR A 54 6.77 -3.72 -9.07
CA THR A 54 6.56 -2.49 -8.31
C THR A 54 6.73 -1.25 -9.17
N ARG A 55 6.05 -0.17 -8.77
CA ARG A 55 6.32 1.18 -9.25
C ARG A 55 5.98 2.20 -8.16
N SER A 56 6.90 3.14 -7.93
CA SER A 56 6.74 4.21 -6.92
C SER A 56 6.40 5.54 -7.59
N TYR A 57 5.57 6.32 -6.92
CA TYR A 57 5.22 7.70 -7.26
C TYR A 57 5.33 8.62 -6.05
N GLY A 58 5.53 9.91 -6.29
CA GLY A 58 5.75 10.95 -5.28
C GLY A 58 7.17 10.87 -4.75
N TRP A 59 7.39 9.93 -3.83
CA TRP A 59 8.69 9.65 -3.24
C TRP A 59 9.09 8.19 -3.45
N THR A 60 10.39 7.91 -3.48
CA THR A 60 10.91 6.55 -3.53
C THR A 60 12.09 6.38 -2.58
N TYR A 61 12.25 5.17 -2.09
CA TYR A 61 13.47 4.72 -1.43
C TYR A 61 14.11 3.66 -2.33
N ASP A 62 15.25 3.98 -2.92
CA ASP A 62 16.02 3.04 -3.70
C ASP A 62 16.80 2.11 -2.76
N PHE A 63 16.48 0.82 -2.79
CA PHE A 63 17.10 -0.21 -1.95
C PHE A 63 18.46 -0.68 -2.48
N GLU A 64 18.85 -0.32 -3.70
CA GLU A 64 20.18 -0.60 -4.25
C GLU A 64 21.17 0.49 -3.81
N SER A 65 20.82 1.76 -4.02
CA SER A 65 21.69 2.89 -3.66
C SER A 65 21.51 3.40 -2.22
N GLY A 66 20.44 2.98 -1.53
CA GLY A 66 20.08 3.48 -0.20
C GLY A 66 19.57 4.92 -0.20
N SER A 67 19.26 5.49 -1.38
CA SER A 67 18.84 6.86 -1.54
C SER A 67 17.33 7.04 -1.33
N PHE A 68 16.95 8.19 -0.78
CA PHE A 68 15.57 8.61 -0.61
C PHE A 68 15.36 9.94 -1.33
N GLY A 69 14.33 10.03 -2.16
CA GLY A 69 14.10 11.24 -2.93
C GLY A 69 12.79 11.25 -3.72
N PRO A 70 12.46 12.41 -4.31
CA PRO A 70 11.28 12.53 -5.16
C PRO A 70 11.43 11.69 -6.44
N THR A 71 10.30 11.26 -6.98
CA THR A 71 10.21 10.57 -8.27
C THR A 71 9.06 11.15 -9.09
N GLN A 72 8.56 10.42 -10.09
CA GLN A 72 7.38 10.80 -10.85
C GLN A 72 6.22 11.18 -9.91
N PRO A 73 5.48 12.27 -10.18
CA PRO A 73 4.39 12.71 -9.31
C PRO A 73 3.29 11.65 -9.20
N ILE A 74 2.54 11.68 -8.10
CA ILE A 74 1.37 10.79 -7.94
C ILE A 74 0.35 11.13 -9.05
N PRO A 75 0.01 10.17 -9.93
CA PRO A 75 -0.86 10.44 -11.07
C PRO A 75 -2.29 10.76 -10.64
N ASP A 76 -2.99 11.54 -11.47
CA ASP A 76 -4.34 12.05 -11.16
C ASP A 76 -5.36 10.95 -10.85
N TRP A 77 -5.24 9.78 -11.52
CA TRP A 77 -6.12 8.64 -11.29
C TRP A 77 -6.01 8.04 -9.88
N LEU A 78 -4.93 8.33 -9.14
CA LEU A 78 -4.78 7.95 -7.73
C LEU A 78 -5.28 9.02 -6.76
N GLN A 79 -5.51 10.27 -7.18
CA GLN A 79 -5.77 11.37 -6.24
C GLN A 79 -7.05 11.15 -5.43
N THR A 80 -8.14 10.70 -6.08
CA THR A 80 -9.41 10.43 -5.39
C THR A 80 -9.28 9.32 -4.35
N VAL A 81 -8.56 8.23 -4.65
CA VAL A 81 -8.37 7.13 -3.70
C VAL A 81 -7.38 7.52 -2.60
N LYS A 82 -6.34 8.31 -2.92
CA LYS A 82 -5.40 8.88 -1.96
C LYS A 82 -6.11 9.77 -0.93
N THR A 83 -6.98 10.69 -1.37
CA THR A 83 -7.75 11.55 -0.46
C THR A 83 -8.63 10.73 0.50
N ARG A 84 -9.32 9.71 -0.01
CA ARG A 84 -10.13 8.82 0.83
C ARG A 84 -9.28 7.98 1.79
N ALA A 85 -8.12 7.49 1.35
CA ALA A 85 -7.20 6.74 2.18
C ALA A 85 -6.64 7.60 3.32
N ALA A 86 -6.31 8.87 3.04
CA ALA A 86 -5.90 9.82 4.06
C ALA A 86 -7.02 10.08 5.08
N GLN A 87 -8.25 10.34 4.61
CA GLN A 87 -9.41 10.51 5.49
C GLN A 87 -9.66 9.27 6.37
N PHE A 88 -9.52 8.07 5.80
CA PHE A 88 -9.63 6.81 6.56
C PHE A 88 -8.58 6.73 7.68
N ALA A 89 -7.35 7.18 7.42
CA ALA A 89 -6.26 7.20 8.39
C ALA A 89 -6.30 8.41 9.35
N GLY A 90 -7.24 9.35 9.19
CA GLY A 90 -7.28 10.59 9.97
C GLY A 90 -6.17 11.58 9.60
N LEU A 91 -5.66 11.51 8.37
CA LEU A 91 -4.56 12.34 7.85
C LEU A 91 -5.06 13.36 6.83
N GLN A 92 -4.24 14.37 6.54
CA GLN A 92 -4.43 15.19 5.35
C GLN A 92 -3.96 14.42 4.11
N PRO A 93 -4.57 14.64 2.92
CA PRO A 93 -4.11 14.00 1.69
C PRO A 93 -2.63 14.21 1.42
N ASP A 94 -2.08 15.39 1.74
CA ASP A 94 -0.68 15.73 1.49
C ASP A 94 0.31 14.99 2.41
N ASP A 95 -0.15 14.40 3.52
CA ASP A 95 0.67 13.55 4.37
C ASP A 95 1.02 12.22 3.68
N LEU A 96 0.18 11.77 2.74
CA LEU A 96 0.45 10.60 1.89
C LEU A 96 1.33 11.00 0.69
N VAL A 97 2.63 11.09 0.95
CA VAL A 97 3.63 11.57 -0.02
C VAL A 97 4.08 10.52 -1.04
N GLN A 98 3.85 9.24 -0.78
CA GLN A 98 4.22 8.14 -1.67
C GLN A 98 3.01 7.29 -2.05
N ALA A 99 2.96 6.87 -3.31
CA ALA A 99 2.13 5.74 -3.74
C ALA A 99 3.04 4.64 -4.31
N LEU A 100 2.92 3.42 -3.76
CA LEU A 100 3.65 2.24 -4.21
C LEU A 100 2.67 1.24 -4.81
N LEU A 101 2.71 1.09 -6.14
CA LEU A 101 1.96 0.05 -6.85
C LEU A 101 2.70 -1.27 -6.71
N ILE A 102 1.98 -2.35 -6.37
CA ILE A 102 2.57 -3.68 -6.23
C ILE A 102 1.66 -4.71 -6.92
N ARG A 103 2.23 -5.50 -7.84
CA ARG A 103 1.57 -6.66 -8.43
C ARG A 103 2.24 -7.95 -7.97
N TYR A 104 1.42 -8.88 -7.48
CA TYR A 104 1.83 -10.23 -7.09
C TYR A 104 1.29 -11.23 -8.10
N ASP A 105 2.13 -11.64 -9.05
CA ASP A 105 1.81 -12.73 -9.98
C ASP A 105 1.97 -14.10 -9.26
N PRO A 106 1.41 -15.21 -9.80
CA PRO A 106 1.53 -16.52 -9.17
C PRO A 106 2.95 -16.89 -8.76
N GLY A 107 3.13 -17.25 -7.48
CA GLY A 107 4.44 -17.56 -6.90
C GLY A 107 5.27 -16.34 -6.49
N ALA A 108 4.77 -15.11 -6.65
CA ALA A 108 5.31 -13.92 -6.03
C ALA A 108 4.83 -13.81 -4.57
N GLY A 109 5.71 -13.32 -3.72
CA GLY A 109 5.40 -13.07 -2.31
C GLY A 109 6.30 -11.99 -1.76
N ILE A 110 6.09 -11.68 -0.48
CA ILE A 110 6.89 -10.73 0.26
C ILE A 110 7.28 -11.35 1.60
N GLY A 111 8.59 -11.39 1.85
CA GLY A 111 9.13 -11.88 3.10
C GLY A 111 8.90 -10.89 4.24
N TRP A 112 9.29 -11.30 5.45
CA TRP A 112 9.23 -10.42 6.61
C TRP A 112 10.08 -9.16 6.40
N HIS A 113 9.45 -8.00 6.57
CA HIS A 113 10.09 -6.70 6.47
C HIS A 113 9.38 -5.70 7.38
N LYS A 114 9.93 -4.49 7.46
CA LYS A 114 9.28 -3.31 8.04
C LYS A 114 9.39 -2.20 7.01
N ASP A 115 8.34 -1.41 6.86
CA ASP A 115 8.41 -0.18 6.06
C ASP A 115 9.44 0.80 6.63
N ARG A 116 9.94 1.69 5.76
CA ARG A 116 10.94 2.67 6.15
C ARG A 116 10.31 3.66 7.15
N PRO A 117 10.96 3.92 8.30
CA PRO A 117 10.41 4.84 9.31
C PRO A 117 10.09 6.24 8.81
N VAL A 118 10.74 6.69 7.73
CA VAL A 118 10.55 8.02 7.12
C VAL A 118 9.11 8.28 6.66
N PHE A 119 8.33 7.24 6.36
CA PHE A 119 6.95 7.42 5.91
C PHE A 119 5.94 7.51 7.05
N GLU A 120 6.32 7.08 8.26
CA GLU A 120 5.50 7.10 9.49
C GLU A 120 4.18 6.30 9.42
N HIS A 121 3.27 6.71 8.54
CA HIS A 121 1.96 6.10 8.30
C HIS A 121 1.95 5.29 7.00
N VAL A 122 1.27 4.14 7.04
CA VAL A 122 1.12 3.25 5.87
C VAL A 122 -0.34 2.88 5.74
N VAL A 123 -0.90 3.13 4.55
CA VAL A 123 -2.27 2.71 4.19
C VAL A 123 -2.17 1.77 2.99
N GLY A 124 -2.66 0.54 3.16
CA GLY A 124 -2.72 -0.46 2.10
C GLY A 124 -4.12 -0.59 1.53
N ILE A 125 -4.22 -0.65 0.21
CA ILE A 125 -5.48 -0.95 -0.51
C ILE A 125 -5.26 -2.26 -1.25
N SER A 126 -6.03 -3.28 -0.89
CA SER A 126 -5.97 -4.59 -1.56
C SER A 126 -6.95 -4.62 -2.74
N LEU A 127 -6.54 -5.26 -3.83
CA LEU A 127 -7.32 -5.42 -5.05
C LEU A 127 -7.31 -6.89 -5.46
N CYS A 128 -8.37 -7.34 -6.14
CA CYS A 128 -8.51 -8.69 -6.71
C CYS A 128 -8.62 -9.81 -5.65
N ASN A 129 -7.62 -10.68 -5.59
CA ASN A 129 -7.66 -11.93 -4.85
C ASN A 129 -7.35 -11.71 -3.37
N ALA A 130 -7.99 -12.50 -2.52
CA ALA A 130 -7.65 -12.54 -1.10
C ALA A 130 -6.17 -12.94 -0.90
N ALA A 131 -5.51 -12.27 0.04
CA ALA A 131 -4.14 -12.56 0.44
C ALA A 131 -4.05 -12.62 1.97
N MET A 132 -3.11 -13.42 2.47
CA MET A 132 -2.87 -13.53 3.91
C MET A 132 -1.86 -12.46 4.35
N LEU A 133 -2.34 -11.45 5.07
CA LEU A 133 -1.47 -10.50 5.77
C LEU A 133 -1.03 -11.10 7.11
N ARG A 134 0.28 -11.20 7.32
CA ARG A 134 0.86 -11.64 8.60
C ARG A 134 1.58 -10.48 9.26
N LEU A 135 1.12 -10.11 10.45
CA LEU A 135 1.77 -9.11 11.29
C LEU A 135 2.48 -9.81 12.43
N ARG A 136 3.72 -9.40 12.70
CA ARG A 136 4.49 -9.89 13.84
C ARG A 136 5.12 -8.71 14.58
N ARG A 137 5.11 -8.76 15.90
CA ARG A 137 5.93 -7.86 16.70
C ARG A 137 7.38 -8.34 16.61
N ARG A 138 8.31 -7.42 16.36
CA ARG A 138 9.73 -7.73 16.51
C ARG A 138 10.01 -7.82 18.01
N ASN A 139 10.36 -9.01 18.48
CA ASN A 139 10.92 -9.16 19.82
C ASN A 139 12.36 -8.65 19.79
N ALA A 140 12.79 -8.00 20.88
CA ALA A 140 14.14 -7.50 21.04
C ALA A 140 15.16 -8.65 20.97
#